data_AF-A0A8T2CGN0-F1
#
_entry.id   AF-A0A8T2CGN0-F1
#
_cell.length_a   1.000
_cell.length_b   1.000
_cell.length_c   1.000
_cell.angle_alpha   90.00
_cell.angle_beta   90.00
_cell.angle_gamma   90.00
#
_symmetry.space_group_name_H-M   'P 1'
#
loop_
_entity.id
_entity.type
_entity.pdbx_description
1 polymer ?
#
loop_
_entity_poly.entity_id
_entity_poly.type
_entity_poly.pdbx_seq_one_letter_code
_entity_poly.pdbx_strand_id
1 'polypeptide(L)'
;MGVTSSSSKGIADEVNMRSDQFPWQKIVYTNLEDRPEKQRVYFRAAVEAAVDGLWRELDALLPPKVGDSSTDQPKEEDTERDDELLIERLCEFMKGGDCKESFKALEDCVKESGSILKCTKHLPMLIKCVDAHSSYYKPIIALGESTVKQLAKDVEAFVLSQKEPAAMDD
;
A
#
# COMPACT_ATOMS: atom_id res chain seq x y z
N MET A 1 -35.64 -17.07 21.31
CA MET A 1 -35.36 -16.76 19.90
C MET A 1 -35.43 -15.23 19.80
N GLY A 2 -34.38 -14.43 19.69
CA GLY A 2 -33.03 -14.66 19.18
C GLY A 2 -32.81 -13.72 17.98
N VAL A 3 -32.65 -12.42 18.21
CA VAL A 3 -31.99 -11.50 17.27
C VAL A 3 -31.14 -10.53 18.09
N THR A 4 -29.84 -10.82 18.18
CA THR A 4 -28.87 -9.91 18.79
C THR A 4 -28.50 -8.84 17.78
N SER A 5 -28.80 -7.59 18.13
CA SER A 5 -28.40 -6.37 17.45
C SER A 5 -26.88 -6.31 17.30
N SER A 6 -26.35 -6.53 16.09
CA SER A 6 -24.91 -6.37 15.80
C SER A 6 -24.54 -4.89 15.67
N SER A 7 -24.17 -4.34 16.82
CA SER A 7 -23.15 -3.32 17.08
C SER A 7 -22.56 -2.61 15.86
N SER A 8 -22.98 -1.37 15.62
CA SER A 8 -22.33 -0.41 14.69
C SER A 8 -21.02 0.17 15.26
N LYS A 9 -20.28 -0.60 16.05
CA LYS A 9 -19.14 -0.12 16.85
C LYS A 9 -17.79 -0.66 16.38
N GLY A 10 -17.73 -1.32 15.22
CA GLY A 10 -16.56 -2.10 14.80
C GLY A 10 -15.58 -1.41 13.84
N ILE A 11 -15.97 -0.35 13.14
CA ILE A 11 -15.12 0.18 12.05
C ILE A 11 -14.16 1.29 12.50
N ALA A 12 -14.60 2.23 13.34
CA ALA A 12 -13.77 3.39 13.71
C ALA A 12 -12.61 3.03 14.66
N ASP A 13 -12.81 2.05 15.55
CA ASP A 13 -11.76 1.57 16.46
C ASP A 13 -10.72 0.69 15.74
N GLU A 14 -11.04 0.15 14.55
CA GLU A 14 -10.09 -0.65 13.73
C GLU A 14 -9.09 0.21 12.94
N VAL A 15 -9.30 1.53 12.87
CA VAL A 15 -8.44 2.48 12.12
C VAL A 15 -7.46 3.23 13.04
N ASN A 16 -7.34 2.85 14.31
CA ASN A 16 -6.31 3.39 15.22
C ASN A 16 -4.92 2.83 14.85
N MET A 17 -4.32 3.39 13.80
CA MET A 17 -3.04 2.95 13.22
C MET A 17 -1.85 3.34 14.11
N ARG A 18 -1.51 2.42 15.02
CA ARG A 18 -0.16 2.25 15.57
C ARG A 18 0.50 1.09 14.82
N SER A 19 1.77 1.22 14.45
CA SER A 19 2.54 0.27 13.64
C SER A 19 2.47 -1.18 14.16
N ASP A 20 2.38 -1.32 15.48
CA ASP A 20 2.21 -2.55 16.27
C ASP A 20 0.85 -3.26 16.09
N GLN A 21 -0.16 -2.59 15.53
CA GLN A 21 -1.50 -3.14 15.27
C GLN A 21 -1.81 -3.27 13.78
N PHE A 22 -0.88 -2.91 12.89
CA PHE A 22 -1.13 -2.91 11.45
C PHE A 22 -1.09 -4.34 10.90
N PRO A 23 -2.24 -4.97 10.61
CA PRO A 23 -2.28 -6.32 10.12
C PRO A 23 -2.10 -6.21 8.62
N TRP A 24 -0.86 -6.13 8.14
CA TRP A 24 -0.54 -6.30 6.72
C TRP A 24 -1.22 -7.57 6.16
N GLN A 25 -1.44 -8.57 7.02
CA GLN A 25 -2.26 -9.77 6.76
C GLN A 25 -3.74 -9.46 6.46
N LYS A 26 -4.38 -8.51 7.14
CA LYS A 26 -5.80 -8.15 6.90
C LYS A 26 -5.99 -7.32 5.64
N ILE A 27 -5.04 -6.44 5.30
CA ILE A 27 -5.09 -5.68 4.03
C ILE A 27 -4.99 -6.62 2.84
N VAL A 28 -4.33 -7.78 3.01
CA VAL A 28 -4.22 -8.83 2.00
C VAL A 28 -5.38 -9.85 2.04
N TYR A 29 -6.16 -9.92 3.13
CA TYR A 29 -7.18 -10.97 3.34
C TYR A 29 -8.50 -10.48 3.98
N THR A 30 -9.10 -9.42 3.45
CA THR A 30 -10.58 -9.37 3.46
C THR A 30 -11.05 -9.92 2.12
N ASN A 31 -11.63 -11.12 2.13
CA ASN A 31 -12.22 -11.77 0.96
C ASN A 31 -13.15 -10.80 0.22
N LEU A 32 -12.61 -10.15 -0.83
CA LEU A 32 -13.36 -9.39 -1.81
C LEU A 32 -14.46 -10.25 -2.44
N GLU A 33 -14.27 -11.57 -2.45
CA GLU A 33 -15.12 -12.54 -3.13
C GLU A 33 -16.59 -12.54 -2.65
N ASP A 34 -16.85 -12.20 -1.38
CA ASP A 34 -18.19 -12.17 -0.76
C ASP A 34 -18.89 -10.80 -0.85
N ARG A 35 -18.22 -9.79 -1.43
CA ARG A 35 -18.74 -8.43 -1.56
C ARG A 35 -19.54 -8.29 -2.87
N PRO A 36 -20.59 -7.44 -2.91
CA PRO A 36 -21.30 -7.14 -4.15
C PRO A 36 -20.32 -6.73 -5.25
N GLU A 37 -20.57 -7.15 -6.50
CA GLU A 37 -19.66 -6.89 -7.63
C GLU A 37 -19.29 -5.40 -7.76
N LYS A 38 -20.27 -4.51 -7.56
CA LYS A 38 -20.09 -3.05 -7.50
C LYS A 38 -19.06 -2.61 -6.45
N GLN A 39 -19.01 -3.27 -5.29
CA GLN A 39 -18.06 -2.99 -4.23
C GLN A 39 -16.66 -3.54 -4.53
N ARG A 40 -16.57 -4.70 -5.19
CA ARG A 40 -15.27 -5.23 -5.66
C ARG A 40 -14.61 -4.33 -6.70
N VAL A 41 -15.38 -3.92 -7.71
CA VAL A 41 -14.88 -3.04 -8.79
C VAL A 41 -14.43 -1.70 -8.20
N TYR A 42 -15.23 -1.10 -7.31
CA TYR A 42 -14.84 0.12 -6.62
C TYR A 42 -13.56 -0.04 -5.80
N PHE A 43 -13.47 -1.08 -4.98
CA PHE A 43 -12.29 -1.29 -4.12
C PHE A 43 -11.03 -1.54 -4.95
N ARG A 44 -11.12 -2.31 -6.04
CA ARG A 44 -10.01 -2.50 -6.97
C ARG A 44 -9.55 -1.16 -7.55
N ALA A 45 -10.47 -0.38 -8.10
CA ALA A 45 -10.15 0.92 -8.70
C ALA A 45 -9.56 1.91 -7.66
N ALA A 46 -10.06 1.89 -6.43
CA ALA A 46 -9.54 2.71 -5.35
C ALA A 46 -8.12 2.30 -4.94
N VAL A 47 -7.83 0.99 -4.88
CA VAL A 47 -6.47 0.49 -4.62
C VAL A 47 -5.53 0.83 -5.76
N GLU A 48 -5.93 0.63 -7.01
CA GLU A 48 -5.14 0.99 -8.20
C GLU A 48 -4.80 2.48 -8.18
N ALA A 49 -5.80 3.35 -7.99
CA ALA A 49 -5.56 4.80 -7.91
C ALA A 49 -4.66 5.20 -6.73
N ALA A 50 -4.79 4.53 -5.58
CA ALA A 50 -3.92 4.78 -4.42
C ALA A 50 -2.48 4.33 -4.68
N VAL A 51 -2.28 3.21 -5.38
CA VAL A 51 -0.96 2.74 -5.81
C VAL A 51 -0.34 3.71 -6.81
N ASP A 52 -1.08 4.16 -7.81
CA ASP A 52 -0.59 5.16 -8.78
C ASP A 52 -0.23 6.49 -8.11
N GLY A 53 -1.04 6.92 -7.13
CA GLY A 53 -0.75 8.11 -6.32
C GLY A 53 0.52 7.95 -5.49
N LEU A 54 0.68 6.78 -4.85
CA LEU A 54 1.86 6.44 -4.08
C LEU A 54 3.13 6.46 -4.94
N TRP A 55 3.09 5.90 -6.15
CA TRP A 55 4.22 5.92 -7.08
C TRP A 55 4.64 7.34 -7.45
N ARG A 56 3.68 8.23 -7.77
CA ARG A 56 3.98 9.64 -8.09
C ARG A 56 4.62 10.40 -6.92
N GLU A 57 4.13 10.19 -5.71
CA GLU A 57 4.70 10.84 -4.52
C GLU A 57 6.06 10.25 -4.15
N LEU A 58 6.24 8.94 -4.37
CA LEU A 58 7.53 8.27 -4.15
C LEU A 58 8.60 8.77 -5.13
N ASP A 59 8.23 9.00 -6.39
CA ASP A 59 9.11 9.61 -7.39
C ASP A 59 9.61 10.99 -6.94
N ALA A 60 8.70 11.82 -6.40
CA ALA A 60 9.05 13.12 -5.87
C ALA A 60 9.98 13.06 -4.64
N LEU A 61 9.86 12.01 -3.81
CA LEU A 61 10.75 11.78 -2.67
C LEU A 61 12.13 11.26 -3.07
N LEU A 62 12.21 10.52 -4.16
CA LEU A 62 13.42 9.85 -4.64
C LEU A 62 13.77 10.35 -6.05
N PRO A 63 14.19 11.62 -6.20
CA PRO A 63 14.46 12.18 -7.52
C PRO A 63 15.66 11.49 -8.20
N PRO A 64 15.68 11.45 -9.54
CA PRO A 64 16.81 10.93 -10.30
C PRO A 64 18.09 11.70 -9.98
N LYS A 65 19.21 10.97 -9.89
CA LYS A 65 20.53 11.59 -9.78
C LYS A 65 20.87 12.24 -11.12
N VAL A 66 21.47 13.44 -11.09
CA VAL A 66 21.77 14.35 -12.22
C VAL A 66 22.68 13.75 -13.34
N GLY A 67 23.00 12.45 -13.29
CA GLY A 67 23.86 11.77 -14.27
C GLY A 67 23.19 10.71 -15.15
N ASP A 68 21.91 10.35 -14.94
CA ASP A 68 21.25 9.23 -15.65
C ASP A 68 20.44 9.63 -16.89
N SER A 69 20.44 10.90 -17.28
CA SER A 69 19.75 11.34 -18.48
C SER A 69 20.55 11.02 -19.74
N SER A 70 20.28 9.86 -20.35
CA SER A 70 20.58 9.66 -21.77
C SER A 70 19.49 8.88 -22.48
N THR A 71 18.54 9.60 -23.09
CA THR A 71 18.32 9.66 -24.55
C THR A 71 16.89 10.13 -24.84
N ASP A 72 16.79 11.22 -25.59
CA ASP A 72 15.57 11.75 -26.22
C ASP A 72 14.85 10.69 -27.08
N GLN A 73 13.65 10.26 -26.66
CA GLN A 73 12.52 9.97 -27.57
C GLN A 73 11.20 9.80 -26.77
N PRO A 74 10.06 10.37 -27.22
CA PRO A 74 8.79 10.23 -26.52
C PRO A 74 7.84 9.22 -27.18
N LYS A 75 7.31 8.29 -26.37
CA LYS A 75 5.87 7.92 -26.21
C LYS A 75 5.69 6.44 -25.83
N GLU A 76 4.95 6.24 -24.73
CA GLU A 76 4.38 4.97 -24.22
C GLU A 76 5.33 3.91 -23.64
N GLU A 77 6.62 3.90 -23.97
CA GLU A 77 7.66 3.09 -23.26
C GLU A 77 8.23 3.80 -22.00
N ASP A 78 7.81 5.05 -21.79
CA ASP A 78 8.41 5.94 -20.78
C ASP A 78 8.02 5.54 -19.36
N THR A 79 6.76 5.14 -19.12
CA THR A 79 6.23 4.86 -17.77
C THR A 79 6.78 3.58 -17.16
N GLU A 80 6.90 2.48 -17.92
CA GLU A 80 7.47 1.23 -17.37
C GLU A 80 8.95 1.39 -17.03
N ARG A 81 9.69 2.10 -17.90
CA ARG A 81 11.10 2.45 -17.67
C ARG A 81 11.25 3.37 -16.46
N ASP A 82 10.38 4.37 -16.32
CA ASP A 82 10.40 5.29 -15.18
C ASP A 82 10.09 4.57 -13.86
N ASP A 83 9.14 3.63 -13.87
CA ASP A 83 8.80 2.78 -12.73
C ASP A 83 9.97 1.86 -12.33
N GLU A 84 10.66 1.23 -13.31
CA GLU A 84 11.86 0.43 -13.06
C GLU A 84 12.98 1.28 -12.44
N LEU A 85 13.25 2.46 -12.99
CA LEU A 85 14.24 3.38 -12.45
C LEU A 85 13.85 3.86 -11.04
N LEU A 86 12.56 4.04 -10.75
CA LEU A 86 12.08 4.40 -9.42
C LEU A 86 12.22 3.25 -8.42
N ILE A 87 11.96 2.02 -8.86
CA ILE A 87 12.23 0.80 -8.06
C ILE A 87 13.71 0.72 -7.71
N GLU A 88 14.61 0.99 -8.65
CA GLU A 88 16.05 1.03 -8.39
C GLU A 88 16.41 2.08 -7.33
N ARG A 89 15.89 3.31 -7.47
CA ARG A 89 16.10 4.39 -6.48
C ARG A 89 15.57 4.02 -5.10
N LEU A 90 14.41 3.38 -5.02
CA LEU A 90 13.86 2.85 -3.77
C LEU A 90 14.77 1.77 -3.16
N CYS A 91 15.25 0.83 -3.97
CA CYS A 91 16.18 -0.20 -3.52
C CYS A 91 17.48 0.40 -2.99
N GLU A 92 18.04 1.40 -3.67
CA GLU A 92 19.21 2.14 -3.21
C GLU A 92 18.95 2.85 -1.87
N PHE A 93 17.81 3.54 -1.75
CA PHE A 93 17.40 4.19 -0.50
C PHE A 93 17.32 3.17 0.65
N MET A 94 16.68 2.02 0.43
CA MET A 94 16.56 0.97 1.43
C MET A 94 17.91 0.41 1.86
N LYS A 95 18.85 0.27 0.91
CA LYS A 95 20.23 -0.18 1.15
C LYS A 95 21.10 0.87 1.85
N GLY A 96 20.67 2.13 1.91
CA GLY A 96 21.39 3.22 2.57
C GLY A 96 21.17 3.32 4.09
N GLY A 97 20.11 2.69 4.61
CA GLY A 97 19.77 2.74 6.04
C GLY A 97 20.17 1.51 6.85
N ASP A 98 19.86 1.54 8.15
CA ASP A 98 20.20 0.48 9.12
C ASP A 98 19.55 -0.87 8.78
N CYS A 99 18.46 -0.88 8.02
CA CYS A 99 17.71 -2.08 7.66
C CYS A 99 18.18 -2.75 6.37
N LYS A 100 19.32 -2.33 5.82
CA LYS A 100 19.94 -2.87 4.62
C LYS A 100 19.99 -4.40 4.58
N GLU A 101 20.43 -5.04 5.66
CA GLU A 101 20.61 -6.50 5.68
C GLU A 101 19.27 -7.24 5.69
N SER A 102 18.25 -6.70 6.37
CA SER A 102 16.88 -7.23 6.30
C SER A 102 16.27 -7.03 4.91
N PHE A 103 16.57 -5.90 4.25
CA PHE A 103 16.10 -5.61 2.90
C PHE A 103 16.76 -6.51 1.85
N LYS A 104 18.08 -6.71 1.92
CA LYS A 104 18.79 -7.64 1.02
C LYS A 104 18.23 -9.05 1.09
N ALA A 105 17.93 -9.55 2.29
CA ALA A 105 17.33 -10.87 2.44
C ALA A 105 15.98 -11.00 1.71
N LEU A 106 15.18 -9.92 1.68
CA LEU A 106 13.96 -9.86 0.86
C LEU A 106 14.30 -9.80 -0.63
N GLU A 107 15.21 -8.92 -1.03
CA GLU A 107 15.63 -8.71 -2.42
C GLU A 107 16.19 -9.99 -3.06
N ASP A 108 17.09 -10.69 -2.37
CA ASP A 108 17.70 -11.93 -2.84
C ASP A 108 16.63 -13.01 -3.04
N CYS A 109 15.68 -13.14 -2.11
CA CYS A 109 14.55 -14.04 -2.28
C CYS A 109 13.69 -13.67 -3.50
N VAL A 110 13.43 -12.38 -3.74
CA VAL A 110 12.63 -11.94 -4.90
C VAL A 110 13.35 -12.26 -6.20
N LYS A 111 14.67 -12.03 -6.27
CA LYS A 111 15.50 -12.38 -7.43
C LYS A 111 15.48 -13.88 -7.72
N GLU A 112 15.51 -14.72 -6.68
CA GLU A 112 15.46 -16.17 -6.83
C GLU A 112 14.06 -16.69 -7.22
N SER A 113 13.01 -16.09 -6.67
CA SER A 113 11.64 -16.62 -6.77
C SER A 113 10.77 -15.97 -7.87
N GLY A 114 11.23 -14.83 -8.39
CA GLY A 114 10.52 -13.96 -9.33
C GLY A 114 9.28 -13.28 -8.74
N SER A 115 9.05 -13.34 -7.42
CA SER A 115 7.83 -12.81 -6.82
C SER A 115 7.96 -12.48 -5.34
N ILE A 116 7.62 -11.24 -4.96
CA ILE A 116 7.55 -10.81 -3.56
C ILE A 116 6.56 -11.63 -2.72
N LEU A 117 5.50 -12.16 -3.33
CA LEU A 117 4.49 -12.99 -2.65
C LEU A 117 5.07 -14.29 -2.10
N LYS A 118 6.13 -14.82 -2.74
CA LYS A 118 6.85 -16.02 -2.27
C LYS A 118 7.87 -15.71 -1.16
N CYS A 119 8.15 -14.42 -0.92
CA CYS A 119 9.17 -13.93 0.01
C CYS A 119 8.59 -13.24 1.25
N THR A 120 7.28 -13.40 1.47
CA THR A 120 6.54 -12.79 2.58
C THR A 120 7.13 -13.06 3.96
N LYS A 121 7.88 -14.15 4.15
CA LYS A 121 8.61 -14.45 5.40
C LYS A 121 9.65 -13.39 5.78
N HIS A 122 10.20 -12.66 4.81
CA HIS A 122 11.20 -11.61 5.05
C HIS A 122 10.58 -10.24 5.38
N LEU A 123 9.31 -10.01 4.97
CA LEU A 123 8.62 -8.74 5.20
C LEU A 123 8.51 -8.37 6.70
N PRO A 124 8.12 -9.27 7.63
CA PRO A 124 8.03 -8.91 9.05
C PRO A 124 9.35 -8.46 9.65
N MET A 125 10.47 -9.04 9.22
CA MET A 125 11.81 -8.65 9.71
C MET A 125 12.17 -7.25 9.21
N LEU A 126 11.94 -6.99 7.92
CA LEU A 126 12.16 -5.69 7.31
C LEU A 126 11.30 -4.60 7.96
N ILE A 127 10.00 -4.85 8.12
CA ILE A 127 9.05 -3.91 8.72
C ILE A 127 9.47 -3.56 10.15
N LYS A 128 9.76 -4.56 10.99
CA LYS A 128 10.22 -4.34 12.37
C LYS A 128 11.48 -3.49 12.44
N CYS A 129 12.42 -3.73 11.53
CA CYS A 129 13.62 -2.93 11.47
C CYS A 129 13.29 -1.47 11.07
N VAL A 130 12.52 -1.29 9.99
CA VAL A 130 12.15 0.04 9.49
C VAL A 130 11.43 0.85 10.58
N ASP A 131 10.58 0.21 11.37
CA ASP A 131 9.86 0.82 12.48
C ASP A 131 10.81 1.24 13.62
N ALA A 132 11.72 0.35 14.02
CA ALA A 132 12.73 0.63 15.04
C ALA A 132 13.73 1.71 14.60
N HIS A 133 14.00 1.82 13.30
CA HIS A 133 14.93 2.77 12.68
C HIS A 133 14.21 3.85 11.86
N SER A 134 12.98 4.20 12.28
CA SER A 134 12.07 5.06 11.54
C SER A 134 12.61 6.44 11.21
N SER A 135 13.60 6.95 11.96
CA SER A 135 14.19 8.27 11.70
C SER A 135 14.74 8.41 10.28
N TYR A 136 15.41 7.38 9.76
CA TYR A 136 15.91 7.37 8.37
C TYR A 136 14.78 7.15 7.37
N TYR A 137 13.87 6.20 7.66
CA TYR A 137 12.80 5.78 6.75
C TYR A 137 11.56 6.69 6.78
N LYS A 138 11.56 7.72 7.62
CA LYS A 138 10.42 8.60 7.89
C LYS A 138 9.72 9.12 6.63
N PRO A 139 10.41 9.55 5.55
CA PRO A 139 9.73 10.05 4.37
C PRO A 139 8.82 9.00 3.72
N ILE A 140 9.29 7.76 3.61
CA ILE A 140 8.55 6.67 2.98
C ILE A 140 7.48 6.12 3.92
N ILE A 141 7.76 6.05 5.22
CA ILE A 141 6.76 5.67 6.23
C ILE A 141 5.58 6.67 6.19
N ALA A 142 5.87 7.97 6.26
CA ALA A 142 4.83 9.00 6.27
C ALA A 142 3.99 8.99 4.98
N LEU A 143 4.64 8.76 3.84
CA LEU A 143 3.95 8.59 2.56
C LEU A 143 3.00 7.39 2.60
N GLY A 144 3.50 6.20 2.98
CA GLY A 144 2.67 5.00 3.06
C GLY A 144 1.49 5.13 4.03
N GLU A 145 1.72 5.72 5.21
CA GLU A 145 0.65 6.00 6.18
C GLU A 145 -0.41 6.97 5.63
N SER A 146 0.02 8.02 4.92
CA SER A 146 -0.87 8.99 4.29
C SER A 146 -1.75 8.32 3.22
N THR A 147 -1.14 7.52 2.34
CA THR A 147 -1.86 6.78 1.29
C THR A 147 -2.89 5.83 1.87
N VAL A 148 -2.52 5.02 2.87
CA VAL A 148 -3.47 4.07 3.47
C VAL A 148 -4.59 4.81 4.21
N LYS A 149 -4.28 5.90 4.93
CA LYS A 149 -5.29 6.72 5.60
C LYS A 149 -6.28 7.32 4.61
N GLN A 150 -5.82 7.74 3.43
CA GLN A 150 -6.69 8.28 2.40
C GLN A 150 -7.57 7.18 1.78
N LEU A 151 -6.98 6.04 1.42
CA LEU A 151 -7.72 4.88 0.91
C LEU A 151 -8.81 4.42 1.90
N ALA A 152 -8.51 4.41 3.20
CA ALA A 152 -9.49 4.04 4.23
C ALA A 152 -10.70 4.98 4.24
N LYS A 153 -10.48 6.30 4.11
CA LYS A 153 -11.57 7.29 4.04
C LYS A 153 -12.43 7.11 2.79
N ASP A 154 -11.80 6.85 1.64
CA ASP A 154 -12.51 6.67 0.38
C ASP A 154 -13.39 5.43 0.43
N VAL A 155 -12.86 4.33 0.97
CA VAL A 155 -13.61 3.09 1.21
C VAL A 155 -14.76 3.31 2.20
N GLU A 156 -14.54 4.04 3.29
CA GLU A 156 -15.58 4.36 4.26
C GLU A 156 -16.70 5.21 3.64
N ALA A 157 -16.36 6.26 2.89
CA ALA A 157 -17.33 7.11 2.20
C ALA A 157 -18.20 6.32 1.20
N PHE A 158 -17.58 5.37 0.48
CA PHE A 158 -18.32 4.49 -0.41
C PHE A 158 -19.26 3.54 0.35
N VAL A 159 -18.80 2.94 1.45
CA VAL A 159 -19.65 2.06 2.27
C VAL A 159 -20.84 2.83 2.84
N LEU A 160 -20.64 4.08 3.28
CA LEU A 160 -21.72 4.94 3.78
C LEU A 160 -22.74 5.31 2.70
N SER A 161 -22.29 5.62 1.49
CA SER A 161 -23.20 5.96 0.37
C SER A 161 -24.03 4.77 -0.15
N GLN A 162 -23.63 3.53 0.15
CA GLN A 162 -24.40 2.33 -0.19
C GLN A 162 -25.41 1.92 0.91
N LYS A 163 -25.40 2.62 2.06
CA LYS A 163 -26.29 2.35 3.20
C LYS A 163 -27.57 3.19 3.18
N GLU A 164 -27.82 3.96 2.12
CA GLU A 164 -29.09 4.67 1.93
C GLU A 164 -30.20 3.64 1.65
N PRO A 165 -31.16 3.44 2.57
CA PRO A 165 -32.13 2.38 2.45
C PRO A 165 -33.28 2.77 1.52
N ALA A 166 -33.76 1.75 0.81
CA ALA A 166 -35.11 1.68 0.28
C ALA A 166 -36.12 2.27 1.28
N ALA A 167 -36.67 3.44 0.93
CA ALA A 167 -37.85 4.01 1.55
C ALA A 167 -38.76 4.50 0.43
N MET A 168 -39.29 3.56 -0.36
CA MET A 168 -40.50 3.76 -1.17
C MET A 168 -41.14 2.38 -1.37
N ASP A 169 -42.03 2.00 -0.47
CA ASP A 169 -43.15 1.11 -0.77
C ASP A 169 -44.33 1.60 0.09
N ASP A 170 -45.26 2.28 -0.57
CA ASP A 170 -46.62 2.64 -0.11
C ASP A 170 -47.53 1.39 -0.08
#